data_AF-A0A1F8PM75-F1
#
_entry.id   AF-A0A1F8PM75-F1
#
_cell.length_a   1.000
_cell.length_b   1.000
_cell.length_c   1.000
_cell.angle_alpha   90.00
_cell.angle_beta   90.00
_cell.angle_gamma   90.00
#
_symmetry.space_group_name_H-M   'P 1'
#
loop_
_entity.id
_entity.type
_entity.pdbx_description
1 polymer ?
#
loop_
_entity_poly.entity_id
_entity_poly.type
_entity_poly.pdbx_seq_one_letter_code
_entity_poly.pdbx_strand_id
1 'polypeptide(L)'
;MSWFKDWFSKFSKANSPISGAADQRMQQAADELLVLLDQHFQTTFESHPTSILIACAWLAGASLFRSFHFPNVGEPGQPVLSDRANELGPVILGIYFSALPMKIKMKLDPADLAGRIPAEEKPKLDLLTTQKIFQDSFHRILKKYKIDLIQGAKIGMIVCSRLTEKYCQQLNILDPKLAALVVSIGLVEGSKTRPLPL
;
A
#
# COMPACT_ATOMS: atom_id res chain seq x y z
N MET A 1 0.17 -21.10 5.48
CA MET A 1 -1.11 -20.75 4.84
C MET A 1 -2.34 -20.80 5.78
N SER A 2 -2.25 -21.32 7.03
CA SER A 2 -3.38 -21.36 7.98
C SER A 2 -3.76 -19.98 8.58
N TRP A 3 -2.79 -19.08 8.76
CA TRP A 3 -3.01 -17.77 9.39
C TRP A 3 -3.95 -16.81 8.63
N PHE A 4 -4.11 -17.02 7.31
CA PHE A 4 -4.90 -16.14 6.44
C PHE A 4 -6.42 -16.40 6.54
N LYS A 5 -6.85 -17.64 6.81
CA LYS A 5 -8.27 -18.00 6.99
C LYS A 5 -8.81 -17.50 8.33
N ASP A 6 -8.03 -17.63 9.40
CA ASP A 6 -8.38 -17.13 10.73
C ASP A 6 -8.51 -15.60 10.77
N TRP A 7 -7.77 -14.91 9.89
CA TRP A 7 -7.79 -13.46 9.74
C TRP A 7 -9.08 -12.93 9.11
N PHE A 8 -9.56 -13.55 8.01
CA PHE A 8 -10.83 -13.18 7.36
C PHE A 8 -12.03 -13.28 8.32
N SER A 9 -12.04 -14.29 9.20
CA SER A 9 -13.10 -14.50 10.19
C SER A 9 -13.14 -13.41 11.27
N LYS A 10 -11.98 -12.89 11.70
CA LYS A 10 -11.89 -11.83 12.71
C LYS A 10 -12.25 -10.44 12.13
N PHE A 11 -12.02 -10.23 10.84
CA PHE A 11 -12.22 -8.98 10.14
C PHE A 11 -13.69 -8.55 9.98
N SER A 12 -14.64 -9.49 9.87
CA SER A 12 -16.06 -9.13 9.67
C SER A 12 -16.73 -8.50 10.90
N LYS A 13 -16.09 -8.57 12.08
CA LYS A 13 -16.68 -8.14 13.36
C LYS A 13 -16.29 -6.72 13.80
N ALA A 14 -15.35 -6.05 13.12
CA ALA A 14 -14.81 -4.79 13.60
C ALA A 14 -14.82 -3.73 12.49
N ASN A 15 -15.93 -3.02 12.30
CA ASN A 15 -15.91 -1.72 11.65
C ASN A 15 -17.11 -0.88 12.07
N SER A 16 -16.84 0.17 12.86
CA SER A 16 -17.72 1.32 13.05
C SER A 16 -17.03 2.54 12.43
N PRO A 17 -17.74 3.41 11.70
CA PRO A 17 -17.13 4.61 11.14
C PRO A 17 -16.89 5.62 12.27
N ILE A 18 -15.63 5.99 12.48
CA ILE A 18 -15.26 7.13 13.32
C ILE A 18 -15.18 8.35 12.39
N SER A 19 -15.79 9.46 12.80
CA SER A 19 -15.71 10.74 12.09
C SER A 19 -15.21 11.84 13.05
N GLY A 20 -14.09 12.46 12.70
CA GLY A 20 -13.49 13.57 13.45
C GLY A 20 -12.38 14.32 12.70
N ALA A 21 -11.81 15.36 13.32
CA ALA A 21 -10.75 16.18 12.70
C ALA A 21 -9.46 15.41 12.36
N ALA A 22 -9.20 14.28 13.03
CA ALA A 22 -8.13 13.36 12.67
C ALA A 22 -8.38 12.68 11.32
N ASP A 23 -9.63 12.31 11.04
CA ASP A 23 -10.01 11.69 9.76
C ASP A 23 -9.88 12.69 8.61
N GLN A 24 -10.25 13.96 8.81
CA GLN A 24 -10.13 15.00 7.78
C GLN A 24 -8.68 15.20 7.33
N ARG A 25 -7.71 15.25 8.26
CA ARG A 25 -6.28 15.37 7.92
C ARG A 25 -5.77 14.16 7.14
N MET A 26 -6.20 12.96 7.51
CA MET A 26 -5.84 11.74 6.80
C MET A 26 -6.42 11.72 5.38
N GLN A 27 -7.66 12.18 5.18
CA GLN A 27 -8.26 12.29 3.85
C GLN A 27 -7.50 13.30 2.98
N GLN A 28 -7.17 14.48 3.50
CA GLN A 28 -6.41 15.50 2.76
C GLN A 28 -5.01 15.02 2.35
N ALA A 29 -4.31 14.32 3.26
CA ALA A 29 -3.02 13.72 2.94
C ALA A 29 -3.14 12.60 1.91
N ALA A 30 -4.22 11.80 1.95
CA ALA A 30 -4.50 10.78 0.94
C ALA A 30 -4.81 11.41 -0.43
N ASP A 31 -5.54 12.53 -0.46
CA ASP A 31 -5.83 13.28 -1.69
C ASP A 31 -4.54 13.83 -2.31
N GLU A 32 -3.66 14.45 -1.51
CA GLU A 32 -2.40 14.99 -1.99
C GLU A 32 -1.43 13.89 -2.46
N LEU A 33 -1.40 12.74 -1.78
CA LEU A 33 -0.62 11.58 -2.23
C LEU A 33 -1.17 11.01 -3.53
N LEU A 34 -2.49 10.91 -3.68
CA LEU A 34 -3.12 10.45 -4.91
C LEU A 34 -2.77 11.38 -6.08
N VAL A 35 -2.86 12.70 -5.88
CA VAL A 35 -2.46 13.70 -6.88
C VAL A 35 -0.99 13.57 -7.25
N LEU A 36 -0.09 13.43 -6.25
CA LEU A 36 1.34 13.21 -6.49
C LEU A 36 1.58 12.00 -7.41
N LEU A 37 0.93 10.86 -7.13
CA LEU A 37 1.13 9.65 -7.92
C LEU A 37 0.49 9.77 -9.32
N ASP A 38 -0.70 10.36 -9.41
CA ASP A 38 -1.42 10.54 -10.68
C ASP A 38 -0.68 11.48 -11.64
N GLN A 39 0.00 12.52 -11.14
CA GLN A 39 0.85 13.40 -11.96
C GLN A 39 1.99 12.65 -12.66
N HIS A 40 2.40 11.52 -12.09
CA HIS A 40 3.46 10.67 -12.61
C HIS A 40 2.95 9.45 -13.39
N PHE A 41 1.62 9.29 -13.51
CA PHE A 41 1.03 8.11 -14.15
C PHE A 41 1.46 7.93 -15.60
N GLN A 42 1.40 8.98 -16.42
CA GLN A 42 1.75 8.89 -17.84
C GLN A 42 3.27 8.87 -18.08
N THR A 43 4.04 9.59 -17.26
CA THR A 43 5.48 9.80 -17.46
C THR A 43 6.30 8.70 -16.80
N THR A 44 6.29 8.64 -15.47
CA THR A 44 7.12 7.71 -14.69
C THR A 44 6.59 6.29 -14.71
N PHE A 45 5.26 6.12 -14.74
CA PHE A 45 4.63 4.80 -14.74
C PHE A 45 4.19 4.33 -16.13
N GLU A 46 4.45 5.10 -17.20
CA GLU A 46 4.10 4.75 -18.59
C GLU A 46 2.63 4.31 -18.77
N SER A 47 1.72 4.91 -18.01
CA SER A 47 0.29 4.56 -17.96
C SER A 47 0.02 3.11 -17.54
N HIS A 48 0.91 2.48 -16.77
CA HIS A 48 0.80 1.10 -16.31
C HIS A 48 0.20 1.01 -14.89
N PRO A 49 -1.08 0.61 -14.73
CA PRO A 49 -1.80 0.61 -13.44
C PRO A 49 -1.11 -0.17 -12.32
N THR A 50 -0.54 -1.32 -12.66
CA THR A 50 0.18 -2.17 -11.70
C THR A 50 1.40 -1.46 -11.10
N SER A 51 2.07 -0.59 -11.88
CA SER A 51 3.26 0.14 -11.40
C SER A 51 2.94 1.22 -10.38
N ILE A 52 1.89 2.02 -10.60
CA ILE A 52 1.47 3.04 -9.64
C ILE A 52 0.91 2.41 -8.34
N LEU A 53 0.17 1.30 -8.45
CA LEU A 53 -0.35 0.55 -7.30
C LEU A 53 0.79 -0.01 -6.43
N ILE A 54 1.73 -0.72 -7.04
CA ILE A 54 2.84 -1.29 -6.27
C ILE A 54 3.74 -0.20 -5.68
N ALA A 55 3.95 0.90 -6.40
CA ALA A 55 4.74 2.02 -5.91
C ALA A 55 4.13 2.61 -4.65
N CYS A 56 2.81 2.85 -4.66
CA CYS A 56 2.07 3.29 -3.49
C CYS A 56 2.18 2.28 -2.33
N ALA A 57 2.04 0.98 -2.62
CA ALA A 57 2.16 -0.07 -1.62
C ALA A 57 3.58 -0.17 -1.02
N TRP A 58 4.64 0.00 -1.82
CA TRP A 58 6.02 0.07 -1.35
C TRP A 58 6.26 1.28 -0.45
N LEU A 59 5.74 2.47 -0.80
CA LEU A 59 5.83 3.67 0.03
C LEU A 59 5.13 3.46 1.38
N ALA A 60 3.93 2.87 1.37
CA ALA A 60 3.20 2.50 2.57
C ALA A 60 3.97 1.51 3.44
N GLY A 61 4.52 0.45 2.82
CA GLY A 61 5.33 -0.55 3.49
C GLY A 61 6.60 0.04 4.09
N ALA A 62 7.29 0.93 3.38
CA ALA A 62 8.47 1.61 3.86
C ALA A 62 8.16 2.57 5.03
N SER A 63 6.97 3.16 5.05
CA SER A 63 6.48 3.93 6.22
C SER A 63 6.27 3.02 7.42
N LEU A 64 5.61 1.87 7.21
CA LEU A 64 5.40 0.87 8.25
C LEU A 64 6.73 0.35 8.80
N PHE A 65 7.69 0.00 7.92
CA PHE A 65 9.02 -0.45 8.32
C PHE A 65 9.69 0.56 9.26
N ARG A 66 9.67 1.84 8.90
CA ARG A 66 10.31 2.89 9.71
C ARG A 66 9.65 3.10 11.06
N SER A 67 8.35 2.84 11.19
CA SER A 67 7.66 2.91 12.48
C SER A 67 8.13 1.85 13.50
N PHE A 68 8.88 0.84 13.05
CA PHE A 68 9.44 -0.17 13.94
C PHE A 68 10.68 0.32 14.69
N HIS A 69 11.27 1.44 14.25
CA HIS A 69 12.45 2.06 14.87
C HIS A 69 13.62 1.08 15.05
N PHE A 70 13.85 0.21 14.05
CA PHE A 70 14.97 -0.72 14.10
C PHE A 70 16.31 0.03 14.08
N PRO A 71 17.20 -0.20 15.07
CA PRO A 71 18.55 0.34 15.02
C PRO A 71 19.42 -0.50 14.07
N ASN A 72 20.05 0.14 13.09
CA ASN A 72 21.15 -0.41 12.27
C ASN A 72 20.90 -1.81 11.64
N VAL A 73 19.80 -1.99 10.89
CA VAL A 73 19.47 -3.27 10.25
C VAL A 73 19.78 -3.30 8.74
N GLY A 74 20.92 -3.88 8.34
CA GLY A 74 21.28 -4.15 6.93
C GLY A 74 21.63 -2.93 6.06
N GLU A 75 21.66 -3.10 4.75
CA GLU A 75 21.78 -2.03 3.75
C GLU A 75 20.44 -1.79 3.03
N PRO A 76 20.18 -0.61 2.44
CA PRO A 76 18.95 -0.38 1.69
C PRO A 76 18.73 -1.45 0.62
N GLY A 77 17.51 -1.97 0.51
CA GLY A 77 17.16 -3.07 -0.40
C GLY A 77 17.37 -4.46 0.18
N GLN A 78 17.99 -4.61 1.36
CA GLN A 78 18.13 -5.91 1.99
C GLN A 78 16.83 -6.35 2.68
N PRO A 79 16.41 -7.62 2.52
CA PRO A 79 15.33 -8.20 3.29
C PRO A 79 15.65 -8.21 4.79
N VAL A 80 14.64 -7.90 5.61
CA VAL A 80 14.74 -7.90 7.07
C VAL A 80 13.62 -8.77 7.62
N LEU A 81 13.99 -9.80 8.38
CA LEU A 81 13.03 -10.59 9.15
C LEU A 81 12.50 -9.74 10.31
N SER A 82 11.18 -9.56 10.34
CA SER A 82 10.53 -8.67 11.28
C SER A 82 9.21 -9.28 11.77
N ASP A 83 9.17 -9.65 13.05
CA ASP A 83 7.93 -10.10 13.70
C ASP A 83 6.90 -8.97 13.72
N ARG A 84 7.33 -7.72 13.89
CA ARG A 84 6.43 -6.56 13.79
C ARG A 84 5.80 -6.43 12.41
N ALA A 85 6.53 -6.73 11.34
CA ALA A 85 5.95 -6.75 9.99
C ALA A 85 4.96 -7.91 9.82
N ASN A 86 5.21 -9.06 10.45
CA ASN A 86 4.28 -10.19 10.47
C ASN A 86 2.98 -9.86 11.23
N GLU A 87 3.07 -9.08 12.31
CA GLU A 87 1.92 -8.67 13.14
C GLU A 87 1.13 -7.51 12.52
N LEU A 88 1.82 -6.43 12.14
CA LEU A 88 1.18 -5.18 11.70
C LEU A 88 0.92 -5.14 10.20
N GLY A 89 1.68 -5.86 9.38
CA GLY A 89 1.47 -5.93 7.93
C GLY A 89 0.04 -6.33 7.56
N PRO A 90 -0.52 -7.42 8.12
CA PRO A 90 -1.90 -7.83 7.88
C PRO A 90 -2.95 -6.81 8.36
N VAL A 91 -2.67 -6.11 9.47
CA VAL A 91 -3.56 -5.05 9.98
C VAL A 91 -3.62 -3.88 9.00
N ILE A 92 -2.46 -3.45 8.51
CA ILE A 92 -2.35 -2.39 7.51
C ILE A 92 -3.00 -2.82 6.19
N LEU A 93 -2.75 -4.05 5.73
CA LEU A 93 -3.38 -4.58 4.52
C LEU A 93 -4.92 -4.68 4.66
N GLY A 94 -5.43 -4.97 5.86
CA GLY A 94 -6.86 -4.96 6.15
C GLY A 94 -7.53 -3.61 5.90
N ILE A 95 -6.80 -2.50 5.98
CA ILE A 95 -7.32 -1.17 5.67
C ILE A 95 -7.59 -1.03 4.17
N TYR A 96 -6.70 -1.55 3.33
CA TYR A 96 -6.91 -1.61 1.89
C TYR A 96 -8.21 -2.36 1.57
N PHE A 97 -8.36 -3.59 2.08
CA PHE A 97 -9.58 -4.38 1.85
C PHE A 97 -10.84 -3.77 2.47
N SER A 98 -10.71 -3.05 3.61
CA SER A 98 -11.82 -2.34 4.23
C SER A 98 -12.31 -1.18 3.36
N ALA A 99 -11.39 -0.48 2.71
CA ALA A 99 -11.68 0.72 1.92
C ALA A 99 -12.17 0.41 0.50
N LEU A 100 -12.01 -0.83 0.00
CA LEU A 100 -12.45 -1.18 -1.36
C LEU A 100 -13.97 -1.02 -1.56
N PRO A 101 -14.44 -0.68 -2.77
CA PRO A 101 -15.86 -0.76 -3.10
C PRO A 101 -16.40 -2.20 -2.97
N MET A 102 -17.63 -2.35 -2.48
CA MET A 102 -18.26 -3.67 -2.28
C MET A 102 -18.27 -4.54 -3.56
N LYS A 103 -18.52 -3.92 -4.72
CA LYS A 103 -18.50 -4.57 -6.04
C LYS A 103 -17.15 -5.22 -6.37
N ILE A 104 -16.05 -4.64 -5.87
CA ILE A 104 -14.71 -5.20 -6.01
C ILE A 104 -14.49 -6.31 -4.97
N LYS A 105 -14.83 -6.05 -3.69
CA LYS A 105 -14.63 -7.04 -2.62
C LYS A 105 -15.27 -8.39 -2.91
N MET A 106 -16.48 -8.39 -3.49
CA MET A 106 -17.20 -9.62 -3.83
C MET A 106 -16.51 -10.48 -4.89
N LYS A 107 -15.50 -9.95 -5.60
CA LYS A 107 -14.74 -10.67 -6.63
C LYS A 107 -13.44 -11.27 -6.09
N LEU A 108 -13.08 -11.01 -4.84
CA LEU A 108 -11.80 -11.39 -4.25
C LEU A 108 -11.96 -12.64 -3.38
N ASP A 109 -11.13 -13.65 -3.64
CA ASP A 109 -10.92 -14.81 -2.79
C ASP A 109 -9.52 -14.73 -2.15
N PRO A 110 -9.33 -15.19 -0.90
CA PRO A 110 -8.01 -15.45 -0.33
C PRO A 110 -6.98 -16.09 -1.27
N ALA A 111 -7.40 -17.03 -2.12
CA ALA A 111 -6.53 -17.70 -3.08
C ALA A 111 -5.94 -16.75 -4.14
N ASP A 112 -6.63 -15.65 -4.45
CA ASP A 112 -6.19 -14.67 -5.44
C ASP A 112 -4.94 -13.89 -5.00
N LEU A 113 -4.62 -13.93 -3.71
CA LEU A 113 -3.43 -13.27 -3.14
C LEU A 113 -2.20 -14.19 -3.09
N ALA A 114 -2.39 -15.48 -3.37
CA ALA A 114 -1.33 -16.48 -3.41
C ALA A 114 -0.87 -16.66 -4.87
N GLY A 115 -0.09 -15.71 -5.37
CA GLY A 115 0.33 -15.72 -6.78
C GLY A 115 1.63 -14.97 -7.03
N ARG A 116 1.97 -14.86 -8.32
CA ARG A 116 3.04 -13.99 -8.83
C ARG A 116 2.41 -13.00 -9.80
N ILE A 117 2.94 -11.78 -9.81
CA ILE A 117 2.56 -10.78 -10.82
C ILE A 117 2.97 -11.34 -12.20
N PRO A 118 2.05 -11.42 -13.18
CA PRO A 118 2.37 -11.82 -14.55
C PRO A 118 3.51 -10.99 -15.16
N ALA A 119 4.23 -11.54 -16.14
CA ALA A 119 5.43 -10.89 -16.67
C ALA A 119 5.11 -9.55 -17.35
N GLU A 120 4.00 -9.52 -18.07
CA GLU A 120 3.41 -8.37 -18.74
C GLU A 120 2.94 -7.27 -17.78
N GLU A 121 2.61 -7.65 -16.54
CA GLU A 121 2.14 -6.76 -15.48
C GLU A 121 3.26 -6.37 -14.51
N LYS A 122 4.52 -6.70 -14.82
CA LYS A 122 5.63 -6.34 -13.94
C LYS A 122 5.75 -4.82 -13.79
N PRO A 123 6.05 -4.34 -12.57
CA PRO A 123 6.28 -2.92 -12.33
C PRO A 123 7.37 -2.35 -13.24
N LYS A 124 7.16 -1.12 -13.74
CA LYS A 124 8.15 -0.39 -14.55
C LYS A 124 9.35 0.08 -13.73
N LEU A 125 9.15 0.29 -12.44
CA LEU A 125 10.18 0.68 -11.48
C LEU A 125 10.37 -0.43 -10.45
N ASP A 126 11.61 -0.58 -9.97
CA ASP A 126 11.89 -1.35 -8.77
C ASP A 126 11.60 -0.54 -7.49
N LEU A 127 11.65 -1.23 -6.35
CA LEU A 127 11.36 -0.69 -5.03
C LEU A 127 12.28 0.48 -4.65
N LEU A 128 13.59 0.38 -4.88
CA LEU A 128 14.55 1.42 -4.48
C LEU A 128 14.47 2.64 -5.40
N THR A 129 14.28 2.43 -6.69
CA THR A 129 14.05 3.50 -7.66
C THR A 129 12.76 4.26 -7.33
N THR A 130 11.68 3.54 -6.98
CA THR A 130 10.44 4.15 -6.50
C THR A 130 10.67 5.00 -5.25
N GLN A 131 11.38 4.46 -4.26
CA GLN A 131 11.71 5.20 -3.04
C GLN A 131 12.51 6.45 -3.35
N LYS A 132 13.54 6.36 -4.19
CA LYS A 132 14.37 7.51 -4.57
C LYS A 132 13.54 8.65 -5.20
N ILE A 133 12.51 8.33 -5.97
CA ILE A 133 11.68 9.33 -6.66
C ILE A 133 10.62 9.93 -5.72
N PHE A 134 9.92 9.09 -4.95
CA PHE A 134 8.67 9.48 -4.30
C PHE A 134 8.73 9.59 -2.78
N GLN A 135 9.76 9.02 -2.13
CA GLN A 135 9.80 8.91 -0.67
C GLN A 135 9.83 10.26 0.04
N ASP A 136 10.65 11.20 -0.44
CA ASP A 136 10.77 12.53 0.16
C ASP A 136 9.46 13.32 0.05
N SER A 137 8.83 13.27 -1.12
CA SER A 137 7.53 13.91 -1.36
C SER A 137 6.44 13.29 -0.50
N PHE A 138 6.39 11.95 -0.42
CA PHE A 138 5.46 11.26 0.46
C PHE A 138 5.66 11.64 1.93
N HIS A 139 6.91 11.65 2.41
CA HIS A 139 7.21 12.01 3.79
C HIS A 139 6.94 13.50 4.08
N ARG A 140 7.13 14.38 3.09
CA ARG A 140 6.76 15.80 3.18
C ARG A 140 5.25 15.97 3.35
N ILE A 141 4.43 15.20 2.64
CA ILE A 141 2.98 15.18 2.82
C ILE A 141 2.64 14.75 4.26
N LEU A 142 3.23 13.67 4.76
CA LEU A 142 2.98 13.22 6.14
C LEU A 142 3.34 14.30 7.18
N LYS A 143 4.50 14.95 7.02
CA LYS A 143 4.95 16.06 7.88
C LYS A 143 3.99 17.25 7.83
N LYS A 144 3.55 17.65 6.64
CA LYS A 144 2.60 18.77 6.42
C LYS A 144 1.31 18.59 7.23
N TYR A 145 0.78 17.38 7.28
CA TYR A 145 -0.47 17.08 7.98
C TYR A 145 -0.29 16.56 9.42
N LYS A 146 0.95 16.54 9.92
CA LYS A 146 1.32 16.01 11.25
C LYS A 146 0.86 14.55 11.44
N ILE A 147 1.20 13.73 10.46
CA ILE A 147 0.84 12.32 10.38
C ILE A 147 2.06 11.48 10.71
N ASP A 148 1.90 10.51 11.62
CA ASP A 148 2.98 9.60 11.99
C ASP A 148 3.20 8.50 10.93
N LEU A 149 4.26 7.71 11.10
CA LEU A 149 4.65 6.69 10.11
C LEU A 149 3.64 5.51 10.01
N ILE A 150 2.97 5.15 11.10
CA ILE A 150 1.94 4.10 11.08
C ILE A 150 0.74 4.62 10.31
N GLN A 151 0.27 5.84 10.62
CA GLN A 151 -0.80 6.51 9.89
C GLN A 151 -0.44 6.74 8.41
N GLY A 152 0.83 7.02 8.10
CA GLY A 152 1.34 7.07 6.73
C GLY A 152 1.14 5.76 5.98
N ALA A 153 1.42 4.62 6.63
CA ALA A 153 1.14 3.31 6.04
C ALA A 153 -0.36 3.09 5.80
N LYS A 154 -1.23 3.53 6.73
CA LYS A 154 -2.69 3.48 6.56
C LYS A 154 -3.15 4.32 5.37
N ILE A 155 -2.62 5.53 5.21
CA ILE A 155 -2.93 6.44 4.10
C ILE A 155 -2.53 5.82 2.77
N GLY A 156 -1.33 5.23 2.69
CA GLY A 156 -0.90 4.53 1.48
C GLY A 156 -1.86 3.40 1.09
N MET A 157 -2.42 2.65 2.06
CA MET A 157 -3.43 1.62 1.79
C MET A 157 -4.79 2.17 1.36
N ILE A 158 -5.21 3.32 1.91
CA ILE A 158 -6.41 4.04 1.44
C ILE A 158 -6.21 4.50 0.00
N VAL A 159 -5.04 5.05 -0.34
CA VAL A 159 -4.72 5.47 -1.70
C VAL A 159 -4.64 4.28 -2.65
N CYS A 160 -4.03 3.15 -2.26
CA CYS A 160 -4.10 1.91 -3.03
C CYS A 160 -5.54 1.50 -3.32
N SER A 161 -6.45 1.59 -2.34
CA SER A 161 -7.86 1.26 -2.54
C SER A 161 -8.54 2.18 -3.57
N ARG A 162 -8.27 3.48 -3.52
CA ARG A 162 -8.81 4.46 -4.48
C ARG A 162 -8.24 4.26 -5.89
N LEU A 163 -6.94 3.94 -6.00
CA LEU A 163 -6.32 3.57 -7.28
C LEU A 163 -6.93 2.28 -7.84
N THR A 164 -7.18 1.27 -7.00
CA THR A 164 -7.87 0.03 -7.41
C THR A 164 -9.28 0.33 -7.90
N GLU A 165 -10.06 1.16 -7.21
CA GLU A 165 -11.37 1.60 -7.70
C GLU A 165 -11.28 2.28 -9.07
N LYS A 166 -10.35 3.24 -9.21
CA LYS A 166 -10.11 3.96 -10.46
C LYS A 166 -9.81 2.99 -11.61
N TYR A 167 -8.84 2.09 -11.45
CA TYR A 167 -8.39 1.23 -12.56
C TYR A 167 -9.29 0.03 -12.82
N CYS A 168 -9.88 -0.56 -11.78
CA CYS A 168 -10.67 -1.78 -11.93
C CYS A 168 -12.16 -1.52 -12.18
N GLN A 169 -12.71 -0.40 -11.70
CA GLN A 169 -14.13 -0.11 -11.80
C GLN A 169 -14.44 1.07 -12.71
N GLN A 170 -13.71 2.18 -12.59
CA GLN A 170 -14.01 3.40 -13.37
C GLN A 170 -13.45 3.31 -14.80
N LEU A 171 -12.20 2.88 -14.93
CA LEU A 171 -11.52 2.73 -16.23
C LEU A 171 -11.62 1.30 -16.79
N ASN A 172 -11.83 0.31 -15.93
CA ASN A 172 -11.93 -1.11 -16.29
C ASN A 172 -10.73 -1.61 -17.13
N ILE A 173 -9.52 -1.22 -16.72
CA ILE A 173 -8.25 -1.57 -17.39
C ILE A 173 -7.34 -2.47 -16.53
N LEU A 174 -7.80 -2.90 -15.36
CA LEU A 174 -7.05 -3.77 -14.47
C LEU A 174 -7.98 -4.78 -13.78
N ASP A 175 -7.57 -6.04 -13.72
CA ASP A 175 -8.30 -7.07 -12.97
C ASP A 175 -8.22 -6.77 -11.45
N PRO A 176 -9.37 -6.72 -10.73
CA PRO A 176 -9.36 -6.51 -9.27
C PRO A 176 -8.51 -7.50 -8.47
N LYS A 177 -8.42 -8.76 -8.91
CA LYS A 177 -7.60 -9.81 -8.28
C LYS A 177 -6.13 -9.49 -8.43
N LEU A 178 -5.72 -9.09 -9.63
CA LEU A 178 -4.36 -8.65 -9.89
C LEU A 178 -4.02 -7.41 -9.06
N ALA A 179 -4.91 -6.41 -8.99
CA ALA A 179 -4.70 -5.23 -8.16
C ALA A 179 -4.50 -5.61 -6.68
N ALA A 180 -5.32 -6.51 -6.15
CA ALA A 180 -5.19 -6.99 -4.77
C ALA A 180 -3.89 -7.77 -4.52
N LEU A 181 -3.49 -8.62 -5.46
CA LEU A 181 -2.20 -9.33 -5.42
C LEU A 181 -1.02 -8.36 -5.41
N VAL A 182 -1.02 -7.39 -6.32
CA VAL A 182 0.03 -6.36 -6.46
C VAL A 182 0.18 -5.54 -5.19
N VAL A 183 -0.92 -5.04 -4.63
CA VAL A 183 -0.89 -4.25 -3.39
C VAL A 183 -0.38 -5.08 -2.22
N SER A 184 -0.79 -6.36 -2.13
CA SER A 184 -0.35 -7.27 -1.07
C SER A 184 1.15 -7.54 -1.15
N ILE A 185 1.66 -7.86 -2.34
CA ILE A 185 3.10 -8.06 -2.58
C ILE A 185 3.87 -6.78 -2.25
N GLY A 186 3.44 -5.62 -2.78
CA GLY A 186 4.12 -4.35 -2.55
C GLY A 186 4.19 -3.96 -1.08
N LEU A 187 3.12 -4.17 -0.31
CA LEU A 187 3.16 -3.90 1.13
C LEU A 187 4.14 -4.84 1.85
N VAL A 188 4.14 -6.13 1.52
CA VAL A 188 5.06 -7.11 2.12
C VAL A 188 6.50 -6.76 1.80
N GLU A 189 6.83 -6.50 0.54
CA GLU A 189 8.17 -6.11 0.11
C GLU A 189 8.60 -4.80 0.78
N GLY A 190 7.74 -3.78 0.77
CA GLY A 190 8.05 -2.48 1.37
C GLY A 190 8.23 -2.54 2.89
N SER A 191 7.49 -3.40 3.59
CA SER A 191 7.53 -3.53 5.06
C SER A 191 8.56 -4.53 5.58
N LYS A 192 9.19 -5.30 4.69
CA LYS A 192 10.23 -6.29 5.02
C LYS A 192 11.54 -6.09 4.26
N THR A 193 11.72 -4.93 3.66
CA THR A 193 12.96 -4.53 2.99
C THR A 193 13.45 -3.24 3.62
N ARG A 194 14.73 -3.14 3.99
CA ARG A 194 15.28 -1.90 4.55
C ARG A 194 15.13 -0.79 3.50
N PRO A 195 14.41 0.31 3.78
CA PRO A 195 14.22 1.36 2.80
C PRO A 195 15.45 2.29 2.72
N LEU A 196 15.49 3.16 1.72
CA LEU A 196 16.43 4.26 1.64
C LEU A 196 16.32 5.17 2.89
N PRO A 197 17.39 5.84 3.33
CA PRO A 197 17.30 6.86 4.37
C PRO A 197 16.32 8.01 4.01
N LEU A 198 15.76 8.68 5.02
CA LEU A 198 14.96 9.91 4.87
C LEU A 198 15.82 11.15 5.13
#